data_AF-A0A1C6GCT7-F1
#
_entry.id   AF-A0A1C6GCT7-F1
#
_cell.length_a   1.000
_cell.length_b   1.000
_cell.length_c   1.000
_cell.angle_alpha   90.00
_cell.angle_beta   90.00
_cell.angle_gamma   90.00
#
_symmetry.space_group_name_H-M   'P 1'
#
loop_
_entity.id
_entity.type
_entity.pdbx_description
1 polymer ?
#
loop_
_entity_poly.entity_id
_entity_poly.type
_entity_poly.pdbx_seq_one_letter_code
_entity_poly.pdbx_strand_id
1 'polypeptide(L)'
;MKWIRPQDELPEAKYPFPGGKYSDNVLICQDGAFYIAHLESYQPGGYSLFITHDLEPHGVEVDVEEVTCWAPIPKPPKEWLNDEEEPPA
;
A
#
# COMPACT_ATOMS: atom_id res chain seq x y z
N MET A 1 -9.69 10.50 7.40
CA MET A 1 -9.18 9.16 7.10
C MET A 1 -10.23 8.14 7.50
N LYS A 2 -10.54 7.15 6.66
CA LYS A 2 -11.53 6.10 6.92
C LYS A 2 -10.79 4.76 6.96
N TRP A 3 -11.04 3.96 7.99
CA TRP A 3 -10.55 2.58 8.09
C TRP A 3 -11.48 1.63 7.33
N ILE A 4 -10.90 0.70 6.57
CA ILE A 4 -11.56 -0.19 5.64
C ILE A 4 -11.14 -1.62 5.99
N ARG A 5 -12.08 -2.57 5.99
CA ARG A 5 -11.73 -3.99 6.16
C ARG A 5 -11.27 -4.55 4.82
N PRO A 6 -10.18 -5.33 4.76
CA PRO A 6 -9.71 -5.89 3.49
C PRO A 6 -10.73 -6.79 2.78
N GLN A 7 -11.67 -7.39 3.54
CA GLN A 7 -12.76 -8.21 2.99
C GLN A 7 -13.84 -7.38 2.29
N ASP A 8 -13.98 -6.10 2.62
CA ASP A 8 -14.94 -5.20 1.99
C ASP A 8 -14.33 -4.58 0.73
N GLU A 9 -13.09 -4.10 0.83
CA GLU A 9 -12.38 -3.41 -0.24
C GLU A 9 -10.87 -3.50 -0.01
N LEU A 10 -10.11 -3.66 -1.09
CA LEU A 10 -8.65 -3.66 -1.10
C LEU A 10 -8.10 -2.36 -1.70
N PRO A 11 -6.85 -1.97 -1.36
CA PRO A 11 -6.16 -0.88 -2.05
C PRO A 11 -6.11 -1.11 -3.56
N GLU A 12 -6.29 -0.06 -4.35
CA GLU A 12 -6.26 -0.18 -5.81
C GLU A 12 -4.82 -0.43 -6.31
N ALA A 13 -4.56 -1.62 -6.86
CA ALA A 13 -3.30 -1.95 -7.52
C ALA A 13 -3.24 -1.33 -8.92
N LYS A 14 -2.53 -0.22 -9.06
CA LYS A 14 -2.52 0.62 -10.29
C LYS A 14 -1.15 0.82 -10.91
N TYR A 15 -0.06 0.70 -10.15
CA TYR A 15 1.29 0.93 -10.63
C TYR A 15 1.87 -0.38 -11.21
N PRO A 16 2.27 -0.43 -12.49
CA PRO A 16 2.79 -1.65 -13.09
C PRO A 16 4.22 -1.97 -12.63
N PHE A 17 4.53 -3.26 -12.50
CA PHE A 17 5.89 -3.77 -12.34
C PHE A 17 6.06 -5.08 -13.14
N PRO A 18 7.30 -5.56 -13.37
CA PRO A 18 7.51 -6.83 -14.06
C PRO A 18 6.82 -7.99 -13.32
N GLY A 19 5.73 -8.49 -13.89
CA GLY A 19 4.96 -9.60 -13.31
C GLY A 19 3.72 -9.20 -12.51
N GLY A 20 3.37 -7.90 -12.39
CA GLY A 20 2.20 -7.51 -11.63
C GLY A 20 1.87 -6.02 -11.58
N LYS A 21 1.04 -5.65 -10.60
CA LYS A 21 0.74 -4.27 -10.23
C LYS A 21 0.79 -4.07 -8.72
N TYR A 22 1.18 -2.88 -8.26
CA TYR A 22 1.16 -2.51 -6.86
C TYR A 22 0.28 -1.27 -6.58
N SER A 23 -0.19 -1.11 -5.34
CA SER A 23 -1.00 0.04 -4.90
C SER A 23 -0.17 1.21 -4.37
N ASP A 24 -0.81 2.33 -4.06
CA ASP A 24 -0.19 3.30 -3.14
C ASP A 24 0.11 2.66 -1.78
N ASN A 25 1.06 3.25 -1.04
CA ASN A 25 1.28 2.89 0.35
C ASN A 25 0.04 3.22 1.20
N VAL A 26 -0.34 2.26 2.04
CA VAL A 26 -1.45 2.33 2.98
C VAL A 26 -0.95 2.05 4.39
N LEU A 27 -1.69 2.52 5.39
CA LEU A 27 -1.53 2.05 6.76
C LEU A 27 -2.37 0.79 6.94
N ILE A 28 -1.79 -0.26 7.48
CA ILE A 28 -2.49 -1.49 7.88
C ILE A 28 -2.43 -1.67 9.39
N CYS A 29 -3.42 -2.36 9.95
CA CYS A 29 -3.45 -2.84 11.32
C CYS A 29 -3.41 -4.37 11.32
N GLN A 30 -2.38 -4.94 11.93
CA GLN A 30 -2.20 -6.39 12.09
C GLN A 30 -1.80 -6.65 13.54
N ASP A 31 -2.50 -7.55 14.23
CA ASP A 31 -2.27 -7.90 15.65
C ASP A 31 -2.18 -6.70 16.61
N GLY A 32 -2.94 -5.63 16.33
CA GLY A 32 -2.95 -4.41 17.14
C GLY A 32 -1.75 -3.48 16.93
N ALA A 33 -0.85 -3.81 16.00
CA ALA A 33 0.24 -2.95 15.55
C ALA A 33 -0.09 -2.33 14.17
N PHE A 34 0.55 -1.19 13.87
CA PHE A 34 0.36 -0.47 12.62
C PHE A 34 1.61 -0.52 11.75
N TYR A 35 1.42 -0.83 10.46
CA TYR A 35 2.50 -0.93 9.48
C TYR A 35 2.17 -0.13 8.22
N ILE A 36 3.20 0.29 7.49
CA ILE A 36 3.03 0.83 6.14
C ILE A 36 3.20 -0.34 5.17
N ALA A 37 2.22 -0.55 4.30
CA ALA A 37 2.22 -1.63 3.33
C ALA A 37 1.70 -1.16 1.97
N HIS A 38 1.95 -1.94 0.93
CA HIS A 38 1.29 -1.80 -0.37
C HIS A 38 0.72 -3.16 -0.80
N LEU A 39 -0.34 -3.15 -1.60
CA LEU A 39 -0.90 -4.35 -2.20
C LEU A 39 -0.13 -4.68 -3.46
N GLU A 40 0.27 -5.93 -3.65
CA GLU A 40 0.76 -6.45 -4.92
C GLU A 40 -0.21 -7.47 -5.51
N SER A 41 -0.34 -7.44 -6.84
CA SER A 41 -1.13 -8.39 -7.61
C SER A 41 -0.28 -8.97 -8.73
N TYR A 42 0.12 -10.23 -8.58
CA TYR A 42 0.96 -10.96 -9.54
C TYR A 42 0.15 -11.66 -10.65
N GLN A 43 -1.10 -12.04 -10.35
CA GLN A 43 -2.03 -12.69 -11.29
C GLN A 43 -3.48 -12.27 -10.97
N PRO A 44 -4.43 -12.36 -11.93
CA PRO A 44 -5.83 -12.09 -11.63
C PRO A 44 -6.32 -13.04 -10.52
N GLY A 45 -6.60 -12.49 -9.34
CA GLY A 45 -7.08 -13.21 -8.16
C GLY A 45 -6.04 -13.52 -7.08
N GLY A 46 -4.75 -13.29 -7.34
CA GLY A 46 -3.70 -13.34 -6.31
C GLY A 46 -3.41 -11.93 -5.80
N TYR A 47 -3.73 -11.67 -4.54
CA TYR A 47 -3.52 -10.38 -3.87
C TYR A 47 -2.80 -10.65 -2.55
N SER A 48 -1.64 -10.02 -2.37
CA SER A 48 -0.86 -10.09 -1.13
C SER A 48 -0.49 -8.67 -0.70
N LEU A 49 -0.50 -8.38 0.61
CA LEU A 49 -0.04 -7.11 1.15
C LEU A 49 1.42 -7.24 1.57
N PHE A 50 2.27 -6.28 1.22
CA PHE A 50 3.69 -6.29 1.56
C PHE A 50 4.01 -5.14 2.51
N ILE A 51 4.53 -5.45 3.70
CA ILE A 51 5.00 -4.44 4.65
C ILE A 51 6.32 -3.84 4.14
N THR A 52 6.28 -2.55 3.86
CA THR A 52 7.37 -1.77 3.25
C THR A 52 8.53 -1.45 4.20
N HIS A 53 8.36 -1.66 5.50
CA HIS A 53 9.28 -1.14 6.52
C HIS A 53 10.30 -2.16 7.04
N ASP A 54 10.40 -3.33 6.41
CA ASP A 54 11.51 -4.24 6.71
C ASP A 54 12.71 -3.86 5.84
N LEU A 55 13.89 -3.81 6.47
CA LEU A 55 15.18 -3.53 5.83
C LEU A 55 15.59 -4.64 4.84
N GLU A 56 14.70 -5.60 4.61
CA GLU A 56 14.84 -6.66 3.62
C GLU A 56 14.44 -6.14 2.23
N PRO A 57 15.18 -6.54 1.18
CA PRO A 57 14.99 -6.03 -0.18
C PRO A 57 13.61 -6.33 -0.80
N HIS A 58 12.74 -7.09 -0.12
CA HIS A 58 11.45 -7.56 -0.62
C HIS A 58 10.27 -7.26 0.32
N GLY A 59 10.49 -6.61 1.47
CA GLY A 59 9.45 -6.44 2.49
C GLY A 59 8.97 -7.77 3.09
N VAL A 60 8.09 -7.71 4.08
CA VAL A 60 7.43 -8.90 4.65
C VAL A 60 6.08 -9.07 3.98
N GLU A 61 5.87 -10.21 3.32
CA GLU A 61 4.56 -10.59 2.78
C GLU A 61 3.61 -10.92 3.94
N VAL A 62 2.41 -10.35 3.88
CA VAL A 62 1.34 -10.56 4.84
C VAL A 62 0.08 -10.97 4.09
N ASP A 63 -0.55 -12.03 4.58
CA ASP A 63 -1.82 -12.48 4.06
C ASP A 63 -2.91 -11.44 4.36
N VAL A 64 -3.74 -11.15 3.36
CA VAL A 64 -4.84 -10.18 3.47
C VAL A 64 -5.80 -10.55 4.62
N GLU A 65 -5.94 -11.85 4.92
CA GLU A 65 -6.78 -12.36 6.01
C GLU A 65 -6.24 -12.04 7.41
N GLU A 66 -4.93 -11.82 7.56
CA GLU A 66 -4.28 -11.44 8.82
C GLU A 66 -4.42 -9.93 9.10
N VAL A 67 -4.78 -9.15 8.09
CA VAL A 67 -4.96 -7.70 8.23
C VAL A 67 -6.36 -7.38 8.76
N THR A 68 -6.41 -6.70 9.91
CA THR A 68 -7.67 -6.30 10.55
C THR A 68 -8.35 -5.17 9.81
N CYS A 69 -7.58 -4.15 9.42
CA CYS A 69 -8.07 -3.00 8.64
C CYS A 69 -6.91 -2.28 7.96
N TRP A 70 -7.23 -1.50 6.93
CA TRP A 70 -6.30 -0.59 6.27
C TRP A 70 -6.92 0.80 6.09
N ALA A 71 -6.08 1.79 5.83
CA ALA A 71 -6.52 3.13 5.50
C ALA A 71 -5.49 3.85 4.61
N PRO A 72 -5.94 4.73 3.69
CA PRO A 72 -5.04 5.48 2.82
C PRO A 72 -4.21 6.49 3.62
N ILE A 73 -2.91 6.53 3.38
CA ILE A 73 -2.03 7.51 4.03
C ILE A 73 -2.42 8.92 3.57
N PRO A 74 -2.74 9.85 4.49
CA PRO A 74 -3.06 11.21 4.12
C PRO A 74 -1.85 11.84 3.43
N LYS A 75 -2.07 12.44 2.26
CA LYS A 75 -1.03 13.22 1.61
C LYS A 75 -0.67 14.41 2.51
N PRO A 76 0.62 14.73 2.67
CA PRO A 76 1.01 15.93 3.38
C PRO A 76 0.41 17.18 2.70
N PRO A 77 0.22 18.28 3.44
CA PRO A 77 -0.23 19.54 2.87
C PRO A 77 0.64 19.94 1.69
N LYS A 78 0.02 20.36 0.58
CA LYS A 78 0.74 20.78 -0.64
C LYS A 78 1.75 21.88 -0.35
N GLU A 79 1.42 22.78 0.57
CA GLU A 79 2.30 23.89 0.98
C GLU A 79 3.62 23.42 1.64
N TRP A 80 3.71 22.15 2.04
CA TRP A 80 4.90 21.55 2.65
C TRP A 80 5.70 20.70 1.66
N LEU A 81 5.15 20.44 0.48
CA LEU A 81 5.84 19.80 -0.61
C LEU A 81 6.42 20.91 -1.50
N ASN A 82 7.74 20.99 -1.62
CA ASN A 82 8.35 21.79 -2.68
C ASN A 82 8.03 21.10 -4.01
N ASP A 83 6.90 21.45 -4.63
CA ASP A 83 6.64 21.16 -6.04
C ASP A 83 7.60 22.02 -6.88
N GLU A 84 8.89 21.65 -6.92
CA GLU A 84 9.76 22.02 -8.04
C GLU A 84 9.55 21.00 -9.17
N GLU A 85 8.77 21.48 -10.14
CA GLU A 85 8.75 21.12 -11.56
C GLU A 85 8.23 19.73 -11.97
N GLU A 86 7.09 19.75 -12.67
CA GLU A 86 6.86 18.89 -13.84
C GLU A 86 8.17 18.66 -14.60
N PRO A 87 8.63 17.42 -14.83
CA PRO A 87 9.64 17.23 -15.87
C PRO A 87 9.01 17.68 -17.20
N PRO A 88 9.64 18.61 -17.94
CA PRO A 88 9.05 19.13 -19.16
C PRO A 88 8.99 18.09 -20.29
N ALA A 89 7.81 18.08 -20.92
CA ALA A 89 7.38 17.60 -22.25
C ALA A 89 7.41 16.10 -22.57
#